data_AF-A0A382U1Z1-F1
#
_entry.id   AF-A0A382U1Z1-F1
#
_cell.length_a   1.000
_cell.length_b   1.000
_cell.length_c   1.000
_cell.angle_alpha   90.00
_cell.angle_beta   90.00
_cell.angle_gamma   90.00
#
_symmetry.space_group_name_H-M   'P 1'
#
loop_
_entity.id
_entity.type
_entity.pdbx_description
1 polymer ?
#
loop_
_entity_poly.entity_id
_entity_poly.type
_entity_poly.pdbx_seq_one_letter_code
_entity_poly.pdbx_strand_id
1 'polypeptide(L)'
;MPTKIKVIWYLCIVISVIGFLYLAAKGQMEEAVRAEEMADKRSQARLKQLQNPKGKKQIIKIDPIKAIREMNALGKYQEAVDMAEKVAKEYPDHARLHTWWGISLV
;
A
#
# COMPACT_ATOMS: atom_id res chain seq x y z
N MET A 1 52.51 17.20 -43.89
CA MET A 1 52.83 17.02 -42.45
C MET A 1 53.50 15.68 -42.26
N PRO A 2 54.63 15.63 -41.53
CA PRO A 2 55.30 14.40 -41.13
C PRO A 2 54.30 13.42 -40.51
N THR A 3 54.33 12.16 -40.95
CA THR A 3 53.40 11.10 -40.54
C THR A 3 53.37 10.91 -39.01
N LYS A 4 54.50 11.08 -38.34
CA LYS A 4 54.60 11.00 -36.87
C LYS A 4 53.76 12.05 -36.14
N ILE A 5 53.65 13.26 -36.70
CA ILE A 5 52.87 14.36 -36.11
C ILE A 5 51.37 14.09 -36.25
N LYS A 6 50.94 13.52 -37.39
CA LYS A 6 49.55 13.12 -37.59
C LYS A 6 49.10 12.05 -36.60
N VAL A 7 49.95 11.04 -36.35
CA VAL A 7 49.65 9.97 -35.40
C VAL A 7 49.46 10.52 -33.99
N ILE A 8 50.37 11.39 -33.52
CA ILE A 8 50.26 12.05 -32.22
C ILE A 8 48.97 12.88 -32.13
N TRP A 9 48.61 13.58 -33.20
CA TRP A 9 47.42 14.41 -33.24
C TRP A 9 46.12 13.59 -33.14
N TYR A 10 46.01 12.49 -33.89
CA TYR A 10 44.87 11.58 -33.78
C TYR A 10 44.76 10.94 -32.40
N LEU A 11 45.89 10.53 -31.82
CA LEU A 11 45.92 9.90 -30.49
C LEU A 11 45.42 10.88 -29.41
N CYS A 12 45.81 12.16 -29.51
CA CYS A 12 45.34 13.21 -28.62
C CYS A 12 43.82 13.41 -28.71
N ILE A 13 43.26 13.45 -29.94
CA ILE A 13 41.81 13.59 -30.16
C ILE A 13 41.05 12.39 -29.57
N VAL A 14 41.55 11.18 -29.80
CA VAL A 14 40.90 9.95 -29.31
C VAL A 14 40.85 9.94 -27.78
N ILE A 15 41.95 10.29 -27.10
CA ILE A 15 41.98 10.36 -25.63
C ILE A 15 41.00 11.42 -25.11
N SER A 16 40.94 12.61 -25.73
CA SER A 16 40.00 13.66 -25.33
C SER A 16 38.54 13.22 -25.46
N VAL A 17 38.19 12.54 -26.56
CA VAL A 17 36.81 12.05 -26.78
C VAL A 17 36.46 10.92 -25.81
N ILE A 18 37.37 9.96 -25.58
CA ILE A 18 37.14 8.85 -24.63
C ILE A 18 37.00 9.38 -23.20
N GLY A 19 37.85 10.33 -22.78
CA GLY A 19 37.77 10.95 -21.46
C GLY A 19 36.45 11.69 -21.24
N PHE A 20 35.96 12.40 -22.26
CA PHE A 20 34.67 13.08 -22.22
C PHE A 20 33.49 12.09 -22.10
N LEU A 21 33.50 11.01 -22.88
CA LEU A 21 32.48 9.96 -22.82
C LEU A 21 32.46 9.26 -21.45
N TYR A 22 33.63 9.00 -20.88
CA TYR A 22 33.74 8.39 -19.54
C TYR A 22 33.16 9.28 -18.45
N LEU A 23 33.45 10.59 -18.51
CA LEU A 23 32.93 11.56 -17.55
C LEU A 23 31.40 11.73 -17.67
N ALA A 24 30.88 11.73 -18.90
CA ALA A 24 29.44 11.79 -19.16
C ALA A 24 28.70 10.55 -18.63
N ALA A 25 29.26 9.35 -18.83
CA ALA A 25 28.67 8.11 -18.34
C ALA A 25 28.68 8.01 -16.80
N LYS A 26 29.74 8.51 -16.15
CA LYS A 26 29.87 8.47 -14.68
C LYS A 26 28.82 9.34 -13.98
N GLY A 27 28.47 10.50 -14.56
CA GLY A 27 27.41 11.36 -14.01
C GLY A 27 26.02 10.73 -14.11
N GLN A 28 25.71 10.08 -15.23
CA GLN A 28 24.42 9.42 -15.45
C GLN A 28 24.21 8.21 -14.54
N MET A 29 25.25 7.42 -14.27
CA MET A 29 25.14 6.24 -13.41
C MET A 29 24.97 6.60 -11.93
N GLU A 30 25.59 7.67 -11.43
CA GLU A 30 25.36 8.09 -10.03
C GLU A 30 23.92 8.58 -9.79
N GLU A 31 23.29 9.19 -10.78
CA GLU A 31 21.89 9.63 -10.70
C GLU A 31 20.93 8.45 -10.84
N ALA A 32 21.21 7.52 -11.77
CA ALA A 32 20.43 6.31 -11.96
C ALA A 32 20.48 5.39 -10.72
N VAL A 33 21.67 5.19 -10.14
CA VAL A 33 21.85 4.37 -8.93
C VAL A 33 21.15 5.01 -7.72
N ARG A 34 21.19 6.34 -7.57
CA ARG A 34 20.44 7.03 -6.50
C ARG A 34 18.93 6.96 -6.71
N ALA A 35 18.45 7.02 -7.96
CA ALA A 35 17.04 6.86 -8.27
C ALA A 35 16.54 5.43 -8.00
N GLU A 36 17.35 4.43 -8.34
CA GLU A 36 17.09 3.02 -8.05
C GLU A 36 17.11 2.74 -6.55
N GLU A 37 18.09 3.24 -5.79
CA GLU A 37 18.12 3.09 -4.33
C GLU A 37 16.91 3.74 -3.64
N MET A 38 16.43 4.88 -4.12
CA MET A 38 15.21 5.50 -3.58
C MET A 38 13.95 4.72 -3.97
N ALA A 39 13.89 4.14 -5.17
CA ALA A 39 12.80 3.28 -5.60
C ALA A 39 12.76 1.99 -4.78
N ASP A 40 13.92 1.39 -4.50
CA ASP A 40 14.04 0.19 -3.67
C ASP A 40 13.76 0.45 -2.19
N LYS A 41 14.18 1.61 -1.66
CA LYS A 41 13.77 2.01 -0.29
C LYS A 41 12.26 2.22 -0.20
N ARG A 42 11.62 2.78 -1.23
CA ARG A 42 10.15 2.92 -1.29
C ARG A 42 9.45 1.58 -1.44
N SER A 43 9.96 0.68 -2.27
CA SER A 43 9.39 -0.66 -2.47
C SER A 43 9.51 -1.49 -1.19
N GLN A 44 10.68 -1.48 -0.54
CA GLN A 44 10.89 -2.16 0.75
C GLN A 44 10.08 -1.53 1.89
N ALA A 45 9.92 -0.20 1.94
CA ALA A 45 9.05 0.44 2.93
C ALA A 45 7.58 0.03 2.74
N ARG A 46 7.12 -0.06 1.49
CA ARG A 46 5.77 -0.54 1.15
C ARG A 46 5.58 -2.01 1.49
N LEU A 47 6.58 -2.85 1.22
CA LEU A 47 6.58 -4.26 1.60
C LEU A 47 6.59 -4.44 3.13
N LYS A 48 7.35 -3.63 3.88
CA LYS A 48 7.31 -3.63 5.35
C LYS A 48 5.97 -3.14 5.91
N GLN A 49 5.29 -2.20 5.24
CA GLN A 49 3.91 -1.82 5.60
C GLN A 49 2.91 -2.94 5.31
N LEU A 50 3.09 -3.70 4.23
CA LEU A 50 2.24 -4.86 3.88
C LEU A 50 2.51 -6.07 4.78
N GLN A 51 3.78 -6.30 5.17
CA GLN A 51 4.21 -7.39 6.06
C GLN A 51 3.93 -7.11 7.55
N ASN A 52 3.71 -5.86 7.93
CA ASN A 52 3.09 -5.50 9.21
C ASN A 52 1.61 -5.14 8.97
N PRO A 53 0.72 -6.12 8.70
CA PRO A 53 -0.69 -5.89 8.91
C PRO A 53 -0.90 -5.82 10.42
N LYS A 54 -0.56 -4.68 11.04
CA LYS A 54 -1.14 -4.28 12.32
C LYS A 54 -2.63 -4.08 12.08
N GLY A 55 -3.36 -5.20 12.04
CA GLY A 55 -4.70 -5.35 12.58
C GLY A 55 -5.78 -4.38 12.14
N LYS A 56 -5.62 -3.59 11.08
CA LYS A 56 -6.79 -3.02 10.40
C LYS A 56 -7.36 -4.11 9.52
N LYS A 57 -7.94 -5.15 10.16
CA LYS A 57 -9.22 -5.64 9.67
C LYS A 57 -10.01 -4.36 9.46
N GLN A 58 -10.27 -3.99 8.21
CA GLN A 58 -11.41 -3.14 7.94
C GLN A 58 -12.60 -4.00 8.40
N ILE A 59 -12.85 -3.97 9.71
CA ILE A 59 -14.18 -4.15 10.24
C ILE A 59 -14.87 -3.00 9.57
N ILE A 60 -15.47 -3.26 8.41
CA ILE A 60 -16.56 -2.45 7.92
C ILE A 60 -17.41 -2.31 9.17
N LYS A 61 -17.41 -1.10 9.76
CA LYS A 61 -18.14 -0.82 10.98
C LYS A 61 -19.61 -0.81 10.57
N ILE A 62 -20.10 -1.98 10.18
CA ILE A 62 -21.49 -2.25 9.94
C ILE A 62 -22.08 -2.02 11.32
N ASP A 63 -22.89 -0.97 11.42
CA ASP A 63 -23.63 -0.69 12.63
C ASP A 63 -24.39 -1.99 12.98
N PRO A 64 -24.11 -2.65 14.11
CA PRO A 64 -24.71 -3.93 14.44
C PRO A 64 -26.23 -3.88 14.40
N ILE A 65 -26.82 -2.72 14.70
CA ILE A 65 -28.27 -2.49 14.63
C ILE A 65 -28.76 -2.52 13.18
N LYS A 66 -27.98 -1.98 12.25
CA LYS A 66 -28.30 -2.03 10.81
C LYS A 66 -28.30 -3.47 10.30
N ALA A 67 -27.33 -4.28 10.71
CA ALA A 67 -27.27 -5.70 10.36
C ALA A 67 -28.47 -6.49 10.90
N ILE A 68 -28.82 -6.29 12.18
CA ILE A 68 -30.00 -6.93 12.80
C ILE A 68 -31.28 -6.56 12.04
N ARG A 69 -31.44 -5.28 11.70
CA ARG A 69 -32.58 -4.81 10.90
C ARG A 69 -32.64 -5.44 9.51
N GLU A 70 -31.52 -5.54 8.81
CA GLU A 70 -31.46 -6.17 7.49
C GLU A 70 -31.78 -7.66 7.56
N MET A 71 -31.29 -8.38 8.58
CA MET A 71 -31.64 -9.78 8.80
C MET A 71 -33.14 -9.96 9.09
N ASN A 72 -33.75 -9.09 9.89
CA ASN A 72 -35.21 -9.09 10.10
C ASN A 72 -35.97 -8.86 8.78
N ALA A 73 -35.52 -7.92 7.94
CA ALA A 73 -36.13 -7.65 6.65
C ALA A 73 -36.02 -8.82 5.66
N LEU A 74 -34.99 -9.65 5.80
CA LEU A 74 -34.77 -10.86 5.01
C LEU A 74 -35.48 -12.11 5.59
N GLY A 75 -36.22 -11.97 6.71
CA GLY A 75 -36.86 -13.10 7.39
C GLY A 75 -35.90 -14.00 8.16
N LYS A 76 -34.66 -13.56 8.39
CA LYS A 76 -33.60 -14.30 9.10
C LYS A 76 -33.66 -14.01 10.60
N TYR A 77 -34.78 -14.34 11.23
CA TYR A 77 -35.04 -13.97 12.63
C TYR A 77 -34.05 -14.60 13.61
N GLN A 78 -33.69 -15.88 13.44
CA GLN A 78 -32.74 -16.55 14.33
C GLN A 78 -31.33 -15.92 14.26
N GLU A 79 -30.84 -15.62 13.04
CA GLU A 79 -29.55 -14.93 12.86
C GLU A 79 -29.56 -13.53 13.50
N ALA A 80 -30.72 -12.85 13.44
CA ALA A 80 -30.91 -11.54 14.05
C ALA A 80 -30.92 -11.60 15.59
N VAL A 81 -31.59 -12.59 16.18
CA VAL A 81 -31.59 -12.85 17.63
C VAL A 81 -30.17 -13.15 18.13
N ASP A 82 -29.46 -14.08 17.49
CA ASP A 82 -28.11 -14.47 17.90
C ASP A 82 -27.13 -13.29 17.84
N MET A 83 -27.28 -12.40 16.84
CA MET A 83 -26.49 -11.19 16.74
C MET A 83 -26.88 -10.15 17.80
N ALA A 84 -28.18 -9.94 18.02
CA ALA A 84 -28.68 -9.03 19.03
C ALA A 84 -28.21 -9.42 20.44
N GLU A 85 -28.21 -10.70 20.78
CA GLU A 85 -27.73 -11.19 22.08
C GLU A 85 -26.23 -10.89 22.29
N LYS A 86 -25.41 -11.08 21.25
CA LYS A 86 -23.97 -10.76 21.31
C LYS A 86 -23.75 -9.27 21.51
N VAL A 87 -24.49 -8.43 20.79
CA VAL A 87 -24.36 -6.96 20.87
C VAL A 87 -24.89 -6.44 22.21
N ALA A 88 -25.91 -7.07 22.78
CA ALA A 88 -26.49 -6.69 24.07
C ALA A 88 -25.53 -6.93 25.25
N LYS A 89 -24.62 -7.91 25.13
CA LYS A 89 -23.56 -8.14 26.13
C LYS A 89 -22.57 -6.97 26.20
N GLU A 90 -22.31 -6.30 25.09
CA GLU A 90 -21.40 -5.14 25.02
C GLU A 90 -22.14 -3.81 25.27
N TYR A 91 -23.41 -3.71 24.87
CA TYR A 91 -24.22 -2.49 24.93
C TYR A 91 -25.61 -2.74 25.53
N PRO A 92 -25.70 -3.08 26.83
CA PRO A 92 -26.95 -3.51 27.45
C PRO A 92 -28.05 -2.44 27.49
N ASP A 93 -27.69 -1.16 27.57
CA ASP A 93 -28.65 -0.05 27.69
C ASP A 93 -29.02 0.60 26.34
N HIS A 94 -28.70 -0.05 25.22
CA HIS A 94 -28.94 0.54 23.91
C HIS A 94 -30.40 0.35 23.45
N ALA A 95 -31.25 1.36 23.65
CA ALA A 95 -32.69 1.29 23.35
C ALA A 95 -33.03 0.80 21.93
N ARG A 96 -32.28 1.25 20.92
CA ARG A 96 -32.51 0.83 19.51
C ARG A 96 -32.17 -0.64 19.27
N LEU A 97 -31.20 -1.19 20.00
CA LEU A 97 -30.86 -2.61 19.90
C LEU A 97 -32.05 -3.46 20.36
N HIS A 98 -32.60 -3.16 21.55
CA HIS A 98 -33.75 -3.87 22.10
C HIS A 98 -35.00 -3.76 21.25
N THR A 99 -35.19 -2.63 20.56
CA THR A 99 -36.30 -2.47 19.61
C THR A 99 -36.20 -3.47 18.47
N TRP A 100 -35.04 -3.54 17.81
CA TRP A 100 -34.84 -4.46 16.69
C TRP A 100 -34.73 -5.92 17.12
N TRP A 101 -34.22 -6.18 18.32
CA TRP A 101 -34.22 -7.51 18.92
C TRP A 101 -35.64 -7.98 19.21
N GLY A 102 -36.49 -7.14 19.80
CA GLY A 102 -37.90 -7.46 20.03
C GLY A 102 -38.64 -7.80 18.73
N ILE A 103 -38.36 -7.07 17.65
CA ILE A 103 -38.91 -7.37 16.31
C ILE A 103 -38.45 -8.74 15.80
N SER A 104 -37.23 -9.18 16.14
CA SER A 104 -36.73 -10.51 15.76
C SER A 104 -37.40 -11.66 16.52
N LEU A 105 -38.13 -11.38 17.60
CA LEU A 105 -38.77 -12.39 18.47
C LEU A 105 -40.27 -12.57 18.19
N VAL A 106 -40.82 -11.80 17.24
CA VAL A 106 -42.23 -11.88 16.79
C VAL A 106 -42.34 -12.81 15.60
#